data_AF-A0A7C6VXJ3-F1
#
_entry.id   AF-A0A7C6VXJ3-F1
#
_cell.length_a   1.000
_cell.length_b   1.000
_cell.length_c   1.000
_cell.angle_alpha   90.00
_cell.angle_beta   90.00
_cell.angle_gamma   90.00
#
_symmetry.space_group_name_H-M   'P 1'
#
loop_
_entity.id
_entity.type
_entity.pdbx_description
1 polymer ?
#
loop_
_entity_poly.entity_id
_entity_poly.type
_entity_poly.pdbx_seq_one_letter_code
_entity_poly.pdbx_strand_id
1 'polypeptide(L)' 'MIQALQDGVTVIGLTRGPNTKFHHTEKLDKGEILLAQFTEHTSAIKIRGKAKVFTDFGVAESE' A
#
# COMPACT_ATOMS: atom_id res chain seq x y z
N MET A 1 -7.04 -2.70 3.51
CA MET A 1 -6.38 -2.30 4.77
C MET A 1 -4.99 -2.89 4.81
N ILE A 2 -3.99 -2.13 5.25
CA ILE A 2 -2.59 -2.55 5.29
C ILE A 2 -2.10 -2.33 6.72
N GLN A 3 -1.56 -3.36 7.35
CA GLN A 3 -0.96 -3.30 8.69
C GLN A 3 0.54 -3.58 8.59
N ALA A 4 1.37 -2.67 9.09
CA ALA A 4 2.81 -2.85 9.11
C ALA A 4 3.23 -3.84 10.20
N LEU A 5 4.00 -4.87 9.83
CA LEU A 5 4.53 -5.89 10.76
C LEU A 5 5.99 -5.60 11.16
N GLN A 6 6.61 -4.60 10.54
CA GLN A 6 7.93 -4.06 10.86
C GLN A 6 7.95 -2.54 10.66
N ASP A 7 8.99 -1.87 11.16
CA ASP A 7 9.17 -0.44 10.92
C ASP A 7 9.59 -0.15 9.48
N GLY A 8 9.17 1.00 8.95
CA GLY A 8 9.53 1.44 7.61
C GLY A 8 8.91 0.65 6.47
N VAL A 9 7.76 0.03 6.68
CA VAL A 9 6.91 -0.44 5.56
C VAL A 9 6.54 0.77 4.72
N THR A 10 6.56 0.62 3.38
CA THR A 10 6.14 1.70 2.48
C THR A 10 4.96 1.28 1.62
N VAL A 11 3.95 2.14 1.56
CA VAL A 11 2.76 2.00 0.71
C VAL A 11 2.83 3.07 -0.37
N ILE A 12 2.93 2.64 -1.63
CA ILE A 12 3.22 3.49 -2.78
C ILE A 12 2.00 3.52 -3.70
N GLY A 13 1.45 4.70 -3.94
CA GLY A 13 0.39 4.93 -4.93
C GLY A 13 0.97 5.04 -6.34
N LEU A 14 0.34 4.36 -7.31
CA LEU A 14 0.68 4.44 -8.73
C LEU A 14 -0.42 5.16 -9.51
N THR A 15 0.02 6.06 -10.39
CA THR A 15 -0.86 6.93 -11.18
C THR A 15 -1.81 6.12 -12.05
N ARG A 16 -3.07 6.53 -12.12
CA ARG A 16 -4.01 6.12 -13.17
C ARG A 16 -3.70 6.85 -14.48
N GLY A 17 -3.82 6.16 -15.60
CA GLY A 17 -3.71 6.75 -16.95
C GLY A 17 -2.58 6.13 -17.79
N PRO A 18 -2.14 6.82 -18.86
CA PRO A 18 -1.22 6.26 -19.85
C PRO A 18 0.21 6.05 -19.32
N ASN A 19 0.56 6.72 -18.21
CA ASN A 19 1.84 6.54 -17.53
C ASN A 19 1.63 5.89 -16.18
N THR A 20 2.49 4.92 -15.85
CA THR A 20 2.51 4.26 -14.54
C THR A 20 3.72 4.75 -13.75
N LYS A 21 3.50 5.70 -12.83
CA LYS A 21 4.56 6.32 -12.01
C LYS A 21 4.15 6.34 -10.54
N PHE A 22 5.13 6.34 -9.65
CA PHE A 22 4.90 6.60 -8.23
C PHE A 22 4.53 8.07 -8.05
N HIS A 23 3.47 8.36 -7.29
CA HIS A 23 3.06 9.74 -7.03
C HIS A 23 2.91 10.07 -5.54
N HIS A 24 2.76 9.07 -4.68
CA HIS A 24 2.76 9.22 -3.23
C HIS A 24 3.39 8.00 -2.58
N THR A 25 4.09 8.20 -1.46
CA THR A 25 4.62 7.12 -0.62
C THR A 25 4.26 7.44 0.82
N GLU A 26 3.52 6.54 1.44
CA GLU A 26 3.25 6.56 2.88
C GLU A 26 4.20 5.60 3.57
N LYS A 27 4.87 6.05 4.63
CA LYS A 27 5.73 5.20 5.47
C LYS A 27 4.95 4.82 6.73
N LEU A 28 4.95 3.54 7.06
CA LEU A 28 4.32 2.99 8.25
C LEU A 28 5.38 2.37 9.17
N ASP A 29 5.32 2.73 10.44
CA ASP A 29 6.07 2.05 11.50
C ASP A 29 5.26 0.86 12.06
N LYS A 30 5.92 -0.04 12.80
CA LYS A 30 5.33 -1.32 13.20
C LYS A 30 4.05 -1.10 14.00
N GLY A 31 2.99 -1.77 13.58
CA GLY A 31 1.67 -1.70 14.21
C GLY A 31 0.77 -0.61 13.63
N GLU A 32 1.30 0.33 12.84
CA GLU A 32 0.48 1.31 12.13
C GLU A 32 -0.37 0.65 11.04
N ILE A 33 -1.52 1.27 10.78
CA ILE A 33 -2.54 0.77 9.86
C ILE A 33 -2.92 1.87 8.88
N LEU A 34 -2.97 1.51 7.60
CA LEU A 34 -3.46 2.37 6.53
C LEU A 34 -4.69 1.77 5.84
N LEU A 35 -5.73 2.59 5.71
CA LEU A 35 -6.89 2.34 4.87
C LEU A 35 -6.77 3.21 3.61
N ALA A 36 -6.40 2.60 2.48
CA ALA A 36 -6.24 3.28 1.21
C ALA A 36 -7.29 2.80 0.21
N GLN A 37 -7.94 3.74 -0.49
CA GLN A 37 -8.88 3.47 -1.56
C GLN A 37 -8.20 3.56 -2.94
N PHE A 38 -8.73 2.84 -3.92
CA PHE A 38 -8.51 3.20 -5.32
C PHE A 38 -9.30 4.46 -5.63
N THR A 39 -8.67 5.37 -6.37
CA THR A 39 -9.25 6.70 -6.66
C THR A 39 -9.10 7.04 -8.13
N GLU A 40 -9.51 8.24 -8.50
CA GLU A 40 -9.20 8.84 -9.80
C GLU A 40 -7.68 8.88 -10.06
N HIS A 41 -6.88 9.18 -9.03
CA HIS A 41 -5.44 9.36 -9.16
C HIS A 41 -4.65 8.05 -8.96
N THR A 42 -5.14 7.17 -8.08
CA THR A 42 -4.46 5.92 -7.72
C THR A 42 -5.17 4.72 -8.34
N SER A 43 -4.50 4.06 -9.29
CA SER A 43 -5.02 2.85 -9.95
C SER A 43 -4.39 1.54 -9.48
N ALA A 44 -3.19 1.63 -8.90
CA ALA A 44 -2.50 0.51 -8.30
C ALA A 44 -1.80 0.97 -7.01
N ILE A 45 -1.62 0.04 -6.08
CA ILE A 45 -0.92 0.27 -4.82
C ILE A 45 0.16 -0.79 -4.70
N LYS A 46 1.39 -0.37 -4.45
CA LYS A 46 2.53 -1.26 -4.20
C LYS A 46 2.94 -1.16 -2.74
N ILE A 47 3.19 -2.29 -2.11
CA ILE A 47 3.63 -2.38 -0.71
C ILE A 47 5.03 -2.97 -0.69
N ARG A 48 5.94 -2.40 0.09
CA ARG A 48 7.30 -2.94 0.33
C ARG A 48 7.56 -3.06 1.82
N GLY A 49 8.21 -4.16 2.21
CA GLY A 49 8.47 -4.50 3.60
C GLY A 49 7.38 -5.41 4.18
N LYS A 50 7.66 -5.95 5.38
CA LYS A 50 6.79 -6.93 6.03
C LYS A 50 5.47 -6.33 6.47
N ALA A 51 4.37 -6.70 5.82
CA ALA A 51 3.03 -6.19 6.11
C ALA A 51 1.94 -7.23 5.84
N LYS A 52 0.80 -7.06 6.52
CA LYS A 52 -0.41 -7.85 6.29
C LYS A 52 -1.44 -7.00 5.55
N VAL A 53 -1.97 -7.53 4.46
CA VAL A 53 -2.84 -6.80 3.54
C VAL A 53 -4.20 -7.48 3.48
N PHE A 54 -5.25 -6.72 3.76
CA PHE A 54 -6.64 -7.17 3.76
C PHE A 54 -7.37 -6.50 2.60
N THR A 55 -8.00 -7.31 1.76
CA THR A 55 -8.85 -6.89 0.65
C THR A 55 -10.12 -7.74 0.63
N ASP A 56 -11.07 -7.42 -0.25
CA ASP A 56 -12.28 -8.22 -0.43
C ASP A 56 -11.99 -9.64 -0.93
N PHE A 57 -10.80 -9.87 -1.51
CA PHE A 57 -10.35 -11.20 -1.97
C PHE A 57 -9.67 -12.04 -0.87
N GLY A 58 -9.54 -11.48 0.34
CA GLY A 58 -8.89 -12.13 1.47
C GLY A 58 -7.61 -11.43 1.91
N VAL A 59 -6.73 -12.22 2.53
CA VAL A 59 -5.52 -11.73 3.22
C VAL A 59 -4.27 -12.19 2.50
N ALA A 60 -3.35 -11.26 2.27
CA ALA A 60 -2.01 -11.52 1.74
C ALA A 60 -0.95 -10.97 2.70
N GLU A 61 0.27 -11.50 2.60
CA GLU A 61 1.44 -11.00 3.31
C GLU A 61 2.50 -10.55 2.30
N SER A 62 3.19 -9.46 2.61
CA SER A 62 4.36 -8.99 1.87
C SER A 62 5.62 -9.17 2.70
N GLU A 63 6.77 -9.27 2.02
CA GLU A 63 8.11 -9.29 2.60
C GLU A 63 8.93 -8.06 2.16
#